data_AF-A0A218QM89-F1
#
_entry.id   AF-A0A218QM89-F1
#
_cell.length_a   1.000
_cell.length_b   1.000
_cell.length_c   1.000
_cell.angle_alpha   90.00
_cell.angle_beta   90.00
_cell.angle_gamma   90.00
#
_symmetry.space_group_name_H-M   'P 1'
#
loop_
_entity.id
_entity.type
_entity.pdbx_description
1 polymer ?
#
loop_
_entity_poly.entity_id
_entity_poly.type
_entity_poly.pdbx_seq_one_letter_code
_entity_poly.pdbx_strand_id
1 'polypeptide(L)'
;MVSPMSDWRTPLGEWVMGNGKNLSFQFAITIRNYQFAITNSQLPIVQRLVKSGSDWRIGWNPNAPEFNGLVGTDDWAIELTEAELNDFCRLLAQLADTMKQLASELMDEEKIACEAESDLLWMEVEGYPHAYSLRFILNTGRCVEGKWNADAVAGLLQAAATLKVF
;
A
#
# COMPACT_ATOMS: atom_id res chain seq x y z
N MET A 1 -58.36 -14.59 -14.75
CA MET A 1 -58.21 -15.19 -13.41
C MET A 1 -56.73 -15.14 -13.09
N VAL A 2 -56.28 -14.08 -12.42
CA VAL A 2 -54.85 -13.81 -12.18
C VAL A 2 -54.56 -14.19 -10.73
N SER A 3 -53.64 -15.11 -10.52
CA SER A 3 -53.20 -15.55 -9.20
C SER A 3 -52.34 -14.44 -8.55
N PRO A 4 -52.54 -14.09 -7.27
CA PRO A 4 -51.65 -13.19 -6.57
C PRO A 4 -50.51 -14.02 -5.95
N MET A 5 -49.27 -13.77 -6.37
CA MET A 5 -48.10 -14.26 -5.64
C MET A 5 -47.61 -13.11 -4.75
N SER A 6 -47.83 -13.31 -3.45
CA SER A 6 -47.56 -12.39 -2.36
C SER A 6 -46.06 -12.18 -2.13
N ASP A 7 -45.69 -10.90 -2.07
CA ASP A 7 -44.89 -10.23 -1.04
C ASP A 7 -43.57 -10.88 -0.55
N TRP A 8 -42.44 -10.24 -0.88
CA TRP A 8 -41.09 -10.56 -0.36
C TRP A 8 -40.32 -9.33 0.16
N ARG A 9 -40.95 -8.38 0.86
CA ARG A 9 -40.19 -7.33 1.59
C ARG A 9 -39.32 -7.97 2.71
N THR A 10 -38.01 -7.72 2.97
CA THR A 10 -36.95 -6.71 2.65
C THR A 10 -35.55 -7.32 3.04
N PRO A 11 -34.36 -6.62 3.09
CA PRO A 11 -33.83 -5.38 2.49
C PRO A 11 -32.50 -5.60 1.70
N LEU A 12 -31.99 -4.56 1.01
CA LEU A 12 -30.71 -4.49 0.24
C LEU A 12 -30.74 -5.13 -1.17
N GLY A 13 -31.03 -4.29 -2.17
CA GLY A 13 -30.69 -4.50 -3.58
C GLY A 13 -31.74 -5.26 -4.41
N GLU A 14 -32.40 -4.55 -5.33
CA GLU A 14 -33.13 -5.18 -6.44
C GLU A 14 -32.17 -5.51 -7.59
N TRP A 15 -32.17 -6.76 -8.06
CA TRP A 15 -31.48 -7.16 -9.28
C TRP A 15 -32.32 -6.81 -10.50
N VAL A 16 -31.89 -5.81 -11.28
CA VAL A 16 -32.48 -5.53 -12.59
C VAL A 16 -31.74 -6.37 -13.64
N MET A 17 -32.38 -7.44 -14.13
CA MET A 17 -31.86 -8.24 -15.24
C MET A 17 -32.01 -7.43 -16.53
N GLY A 18 -30.92 -6.79 -16.98
CA GLY A 18 -30.81 -6.19 -18.30
C GLY A 18 -30.71 -7.25 -19.39
N ASN A 19 -31.47 -7.11 -20.46
CA ASN A 19 -31.37 -7.96 -21.65
C ASN A 19 -29.96 -7.85 -22.27
N GLY A 20 -29.10 -8.83 -22.01
CA GLY A 20 -27.85 -9.05 -22.72
C GLY A 20 -26.61 -8.37 -22.12
N LYS A 21 -25.80 -9.17 -21.41
CA LYS A 21 -24.34 -9.02 -21.19
C LYS A 21 -23.80 -7.72 -20.54
N ASN A 22 -24.58 -7.01 -19.72
CA ASN A 22 -23.99 -6.04 -18.80
C ASN A 22 -24.72 -6.08 -17.45
N LEU A 23 -24.12 -6.76 -16.48
CA LEU A 23 -24.57 -6.72 -15.09
C LEU A 23 -24.08 -5.39 -14.50
N SER A 24 -24.95 -4.38 -14.51
CA SER A 24 -24.70 -3.13 -13.80
C SER A 24 -25.13 -3.28 -12.34
N PHE A 25 -24.18 -3.23 -11.41
CA PHE A 25 -24.47 -3.17 -9.99
C PHE A 25 -24.95 -1.75 -9.65
N GLN A 26 -26.13 -1.64 -9.07
CA GLN A 26 -26.64 -0.37 -8.54
C GLN A 26 -26.69 -0.48 -7.02
N PHE A 27 -25.84 0.30 -6.36
CA PHE A 27 -25.95 0.55 -4.92
C PHE A 27 -26.73 1.84 -4.74
N ALA A 28 -27.70 1.82 -3.83
CA ALA A 28 -28.45 3.01 -3.46
C ALA A 28 -27.93 3.52 -2.11
N ILE A 29 -27.42 4.75 -2.09
CA ILE A 29 -27.04 5.42 -0.84
C ILE A 29 -28.18 6.35 -0.44
N THR A 30 -28.62 6.26 0.81
CA THR A 30 -29.64 7.16 1.38
C THR A 30 -28.96 8.21 2.27
N ILE A 31 -29.05 9.49 1.91
CA ILE A 31 -28.60 10.61 2.76
C ILE A 31 -29.77 11.57 2.96
N ARG A 32 -30.15 11.81 4.22
CA ARG A 32 -31.19 12.78 4.63
C ARG A 32 -32.45 12.73 3.74
N ASN A 33 -32.99 11.54 3.54
CA ASN A 33 -34.20 11.22 2.74
C ASN A 33 -34.07 11.30 1.21
N TYR A 34 -32.85 11.40 0.67
CA TYR A 34 -32.62 11.30 -0.77
C TYR A 34 -31.98 9.96 -1.13
N GLN A 35 -32.55 9.28 -2.12
CA GLN A 35 -32.01 8.05 -2.70
C GLN A 35 -31.15 8.41 -3.92
N PHE A 36 -29.86 8.15 -3.85
CA PHE A 36 -28.96 8.34 -4.99
C PHE A 36 -28.62 6.98 -5.58
N ALA A 37 -28.89 6.78 -6.88
CA ALA A 37 -28.40 5.62 -7.62
C ALA A 37 -26.95 5.88 -8.02
N ILE A 38 -26.01 5.09 -7.49
CA ILE A 38 -24.61 5.12 -7.93
C ILE A 38 -24.44 4.03 -8.97
N THR A 39 -24.03 4.44 -10.16
CA THR A 39 -23.62 3.54 -11.25
C THR A 39 -22.13 3.20 -11.09
N ASN A 40 -21.66 2.10 -11.68
CA ASN A 40 -20.24 1.73 -11.65
C ASN A 40 -19.28 2.87 -12.07
N SER A 41 -19.71 3.78 -12.95
CA SER A 41 -18.93 4.97 -13.36
C SER A 41 -18.74 6.02 -12.26
N GLN A 42 -19.45 5.91 -11.13
CA GLN A 42 -19.40 6.83 -10.00
C GLN A 42 -18.78 6.19 -8.75
N LEU A 43 -18.36 4.92 -8.81
CA LEU A 43 -17.55 4.33 -7.75
C LEU A 43 -16.18 5.02 -7.71
N PRO A 44 -15.61 5.31 -6.52
CA PRO A 44 -14.27 5.84 -6.42
C PRO A 44 -13.30 4.81 -7.00
N ILE A 45 -12.82 5.08 -8.22
CA ILE A 45 -11.71 4.36 -8.81
C ILE A 45 -10.49 4.69 -7.95
N VAL A 46 -10.04 3.73 -7.14
CA VAL A 46 -8.72 3.84 -6.51
C VAL A 46 -7.72 3.86 -7.66
N GLN A 47 -7.13 5.02 -7.90
CA GLN A 47 -6.20 5.21 -9.01
C GLN A 47 -4.79 4.79 -8.58
N ARG A 48 -3.97 4.41 -9.56
CA ARG A 48 -2.55 4.21 -9.35
C ARG A 48 -1.95 5.48 -8.74
N LEU A 49 -1.22 5.32 -7.65
CA LEU A 49 -0.53 6.37 -6.93
C LEU A 49 0.98 6.08 -6.94
N VAL A 50 1.79 7.08 -7.26
CA VAL A 50 3.24 7.01 -7.09
C VAL A 50 3.69 8.30 -6.40
N LYS A 51 4.47 8.15 -5.33
CA LYS A 51 5.18 9.23 -4.65
C LYS A 51 6.66 9.08 -4.95
N SER A 52 7.34 10.20 -5.12
CA SER A 52 8.77 10.23 -5.41
C SER A 52 9.41 11.47 -4.80
N GLY A 53 10.72 11.38 -4.58
CA GLY A 53 11.61 12.48 -4.21
C GLY A 53 13.02 12.16 -4.69
N SER A 54 14.01 12.88 -4.18
CA SER A 54 15.41 12.66 -4.57
C SER A 54 15.85 11.23 -4.26
N ASP A 55 16.16 10.45 -5.29
CA ASP A 55 16.67 9.07 -5.19
C ASP A 55 15.72 8.07 -4.47
N TRP A 56 14.41 8.35 -4.44
CA TRP A 56 13.41 7.38 -3.97
C TRP A 56 12.06 7.50 -4.68
N ARG A 57 11.36 6.37 -4.79
CA ARG A 57 9.96 6.29 -5.17
C ARG A 57 9.26 5.14 -4.47
N ILE A 58 7.98 5.33 -4.20
CA ILE A 58 7.08 4.28 -3.68
C ILE A 58 5.70 4.45 -4.30
N GLY A 59 5.05 3.34 -4.66
CA GLY A 59 3.80 3.38 -5.39
C GLY A 59 2.86 2.22 -5.08
N TRP A 60 1.61 2.44 -5.44
CA TRP A 60 0.51 1.50 -5.32
C TRP A 60 -0.36 1.53 -6.57
N ASN A 61 -0.64 0.36 -7.15
CA ASN A 61 -1.55 0.17 -8.25
C ASN A 61 -2.59 -0.90 -7.86
N PRO A 62 -3.81 -0.51 -7.45
CA PRO A 62 -4.85 -1.46 -7.04
C PRO A 62 -5.40 -2.29 -8.20
N ASN A 63 -5.13 -1.90 -9.44
CA ASN A 63 -5.60 -2.59 -10.64
C ASN A 63 -4.58 -3.58 -11.21
N ALA A 64 -3.38 -3.67 -10.60
CA ALA A 64 -2.42 -4.70 -10.99
C ALA A 64 -2.92 -6.07 -10.49
N PRO A 65 -2.77 -7.15 -11.28
CA PRO A 65 -3.26 -8.47 -10.89
C PRO A 65 -2.42 -9.15 -9.81
N GLU A 66 -1.13 -8.79 -9.68
CA GLU A 66 -0.18 -9.48 -8.79
C GLU A 66 0.79 -8.52 -8.10
N PHE A 67 1.49 -7.68 -8.89
CA PHE A 67 2.46 -6.73 -8.35
C PHE A 67 1.84 -5.34 -8.19
N ASN A 68 1.13 -5.16 -7.07
CA ASN A 68 0.44 -3.92 -6.76
C ASN A 68 1.35 -2.82 -6.19
N GLY A 69 2.49 -3.19 -5.60
CA GLY A 69 3.44 -2.26 -5.02
C GLY A 69 4.58 -1.90 -5.97
N LEU A 70 5.20 -0.74 -5.73
CA LEU A 70 6.41 -0.31 -6.41
C LEU A 70 7.34 0.36 -5.41
N VAL A 71 8.63 0.02 -5.45
CA VAL A 71 9.70 0.72 -4.73
C VAL A 71 10.87 0.94 -5.68
N GLY A 72 11.64 2.00 -5.48
CA GLY A 72 12.83 2.23 -6.29
C GLY A 72 13.60 3.49 -5.93
N THR A 73 14.65 3.74 -6.68
CA THR A 73 15.43 4.98 -6.72
C THR A 73 15.16 5.72 -8.03
N ASP A 74 16.03 6.65 -8.41
CA ASP A 74 15.97 7.28 -9.73
C ASP A 74 16.40 6.34 -10.88
N ASP A 75 17.35 5.46 -10.59
CA ASP A 75 17.99 4.58 -11.57
C ASP A 75 17.34 3.19 -11.69
N TRP A 76 16.68 2.71 -10.64
CA TRP A 76 16.04 1.40 -10.65
C TRP A 76 14.69 1.43 -9.93
N ALA A 77 13.81 0.50 -10.30
CA ALA A 77 12.57 0.26 -9.59
C ALA A 77 12.16 -1.20 -9.76
N ILE A 78 11.52 -1.74 -8.74
CA ILE A 78 10.90 -3.05 -8.79
C ILE A 78 9.45 -2.99 -8.33
N GLU A 79 8.66 -3.91 -8.87
CA GLU A 79 7.30 -4.12 -8.42
C GLU A 79 7.27 -5.21 -7.35
N LEU A 80 6.44 -5.00 -6.34
CA LEU A 80 6.21 -5.86 -5.19
C LEU A 80 4.76 -6.34 -5.20
N THR A 81 4.50 -7.54 -4.67
CA THR A 81 3.15 -7.95 -4.30
C THR A 81 2.60 -7.04 -3.19
N GLU A 82 1.29 -7.07 -2.96
CA GLU A 82 0.69 -6.34 -1.85
C GLU A 82 1.29 -6.75 -0.50
N ALA A 83 1.50 -8.05 -0.28
CA ALA A 83 2.03 -8.57 0.98
C ALA A 83 3.47 -8.08 1.23
N GLU A 84 4.33 -8.15 0.20
CA GLU A 84 5.70 -7.65 0.28
C GLU A 84 5.75 -6.15 0.56
N LEU A 85 4.91 -5.34 -0.11
CA LEU A 85 4.87 -3.90 0.15
C LEU A 85 4.38 -3.57 1.56
N ASN A 86 3.36 -4.29 2.05
CA ASN A 86 2.85 -4.09 3.42
C ASN A 86 3.94 -4.42 4.46
N ASP A 87 4.65 -5.54 4.28
CA ASP A 87 5.76 -5.91 5.14
C ASP A 87 6.94 -4.94 5.04
N PHE A 88 7.28 -4.49 3.84
CA PHE A 88 8.31 -3.46 3.63
C PHE A 88 8.00 -2.20 4.42
N CYS A 89 6.77 -1.66 4.33
CA CYS A 89 6.36 -0.47 5.07
C CYS A 89 6.40 -0.69 6.60
N ARG A 90 5.94 -1.85 7.07
CA ARG A 90 5.93 -2.21 8.49
C ARG A 90 7.35 -2.32 9.05
N LEU A 91 8.22 -3.05 8.38
CA LEU A 91 9.62 -3.27 8.80
C LEU A 91 10.43 -1.97 8.70
N LEU A 92 10.23 -1.16 7.66
CA LEU A 92 10.85 0.16 7.55
C LEU A 92 10.48 1.07 8.72
N ALA A 93 9.20 1.12 9.12
CA ALA A 93 8.76 1.91 10.26
C ALA A 93 9.38 1.38 11.57
N GLN A 94 9.41 0.06 11.77
CA GLN A 94 10.03 -0.58 12.92
C GLN A 94 11.52 -0.23 13.02
N LEU A 95 12.28 -0.39 11.95
CA LEU A 95 13.72 -0.06 11.92
C LEU A 95 13.96 1.42 12.19
N ALA A 96 13.15 2.31 11.62
CA ALA A 96 13.27 3.75 11.88
C ALA A 96 13.01 4.10 13.35
N ASP A 97 12.04 3.45 14.00
CA ASP A 97 11.77 3.66 15.42
C ASP A 97 12.86 3.06 16.31
N THR A 98 13.43 1.90 15.94
CA THR A 98 14.60 1.34 16.61
C THR A 98 15.80 2.28 16.54
N MET A 99 16.10 2.85 15.37
CA MET A 99 17.20 3.82 15.21
C MET A 99 17.01 5.06 16.09
N LYS A 100 15.78 5.58 16.20
CA LYS A 100 15.46 6.71 17.09
C LYS A 100 15.64 6.37 18.57
N GLN A 101 15.26 5.16 18.99
CA GLN A 101 15.41 4.71 20.37
C GLN A 101 16.88 4.54 20.75
N LEU A 102 17.68 4.00 19.84
CA LEU A 102 19.12 3.85 20.06
C LEU A 102 19.86 5.19 20.08
N ALA A 103 19.32 6.21 19.39
CA ALA A 103 19.89 7.55 19.36
C ALA A 103 20.07 8.19 20.75
N SER A 104 19.24 7.86 21.73
CA SER A 104 19.34 8.44 23.09
C SER A 104 20.41 7.78 23.96
N GLU A 105 20.90 6.60 23.56
CA GLU A 105 21.80 5.77 24.37
C GLU A 105 23.24 5.72 23.84
N LEU A 106 23.47 6.22 22.62
CA LEU A 106 24.73 6.09 21.90
C LEU A 106 25.48 7.42 21.79
N MET A 107 26.81 7.33 21.64
CA MET A 107 27.64 8.49 21.32
C MET A 107 27.45 8.87 19.85
N ASP A 108 27.61 10.15 19.51
CA ASP A 108 27.39 10.68 18.16
C ASP A 108 28.27 10.01 17.09
N GLU A 109 29.41 9.45 17.48
CA GLU A 109 30.38 8.81 16.58
C GLU A 109 30.11 7.33 16.30
N GLU A 110 29.12 6.71 16.95
CA GLU A 110 28.85 5.28 16.80
C GLU A 110 27.92 4.99 15.62
N LYS A 111 28.37 4.09 14.74
CA LYS A 111 27.54 3.53 13.68
C LYS A 111 26.72 2.37 14.21
N ILE A 112 25.48 2.30 13.75
CA ILE A 112 24.48 1.31 14.11
C ILE A 112 24.14 0.52 12.86
N ALA A 113 24.05 -0.80 13.01
CA ALA A 113 23.39 -1.67 12.07
C ALA A 113 22.21 -2.33 12.77
N CYS A 114 21.02 -2.24 12.19
CA CYS A 114 19.81 -2.89 12.69
C CYS A 114 19.13 -3.63 11.55
N GLU A 115 18.73 -4.86 11.82
CA GLU A 115 18.03 -5.71 10.87
C GLU A 115 16.62 -6.05 11.35
N ALA A 116 15.71 -6.26 10.40
CA ALA A 116 14.38 -6.76 10.65
C ALA A 116 13.92 -7.58 9.44
N GLU A 117 13.24 -8.69 9.70
CA GLU A 117 12.84 -9.63 8.66
C GLU A 117 11.41 -10.16 8.84
N SER A 118 10.88 -10.68 7.74
CA SER A 118 9.73 -11.57 7.70
C SER A 118 10.03 -12.73 6.74
N ASP A 119 9.08 -13.65 6.60
CA ASP A 119 9.17 -14.71 5.60
C ASP A 119 9.28 -14.17 4.16
N LEU A 120 8.86 -12.92 3.91
CA LEU A 120 8.82 -12.32 2.57
C LEU A 120 10.09 -11.55 2.22
N LEU A 121 10.69 -10.87 3.19
CA LEU A 121 11.85 -10.01 2.95
C LEU A 121 12.65 -9.73 4.22
N TRP A 122 13.94 -9.47 4.01
CA TRP A 122 14.88 -9.00 5.02
C TRP A 122 15.25 -7.54 4.72
N MET A 123 15.43 -6.73 5.77
CA MET A 123 15.81 -5.32 5.68
C MET A 123 16.87 -4.98 6.71
N GLU A 124 17.77 -4.06 6.34
CA GLU A 124 18.81 -3.54 7.22
C GLU A 124 18.94 -2.03 7.05
N VAL A 125 19.08 -1.34 8.17
CA VAL A 125 19.54 0.04 8.22
C VAL A 125 20.95 0.10 8.79
N GLU A 126 21.83 0.82 8.12
CA GLU A 126 23.22 0.98 8.53
C GLU A 126 23.63 2.46 8.45
N GLY A 127 24.15 3.00 9.56
CA GLY A 127 24.69 4.36 9.62
C GLY A 127 24.52 4.99 11.01
N TYR A 128 24.29 6.30 11.02
CA TYR A 128 24.06 7.06 12.25
C TYR A 128 22.55 7.27 12.45
N PRO A 129 22.06 7.48 13.68
CA PRO A 129 20.65 7.75 13.94
C PRO A 129 20.02 8.85 13.07
N HIS A 130 20.80 9.86 12.71
CA HIS A 130 20.37 10.99 11.89
C HIS A 130 20.64 10.80 10.38
N ALA A 131 21.40 9.77 9.98
CA ALA A 131 21.77 9.51 8.59
C ALA A 131 22.18 8.04 8.40
N TYR A 132 21.26 7.23 7.89
CA TYR A 132 21.48 5.79 7.67
C TYR A 132 20.95 5.35 6.31
N SER A 133 21.69 4.45 5.68
CA SER A 133 21.27 3.78 4.44
C SER A 133 20.26 2.68 4.73
N LEU A 134 19.49 2.28 3.72
CA LEU A 134 18.54 1.17 3.81
C LEU A 134 18.86 0.13 2.73
N ARG A 135 18.92 -1.13 3.12
CA ARG A 135 19.04 -2.28 2.22
C ARG A 135 17.86 -3.21 2.42
N PHE A 136 17.44 -3.90 1.36
CA PHE A 136 16.46 -4.97 1.48
C PHE A 136 16.77 -6.11 0.50
N ILE A 137 16.30 -7.30 0.86
CA ILE A 137 16.36 -8.51 0.03
C ILE A 137 14.97 -9.15 0.07
N LEU A 138 14.40 -9.43 -1.10
CA LEU A 138 13.19 -10.26 -1.18
C LEU A 138 13.58 -11.74 -1.07
N ASN A 139 12.92 -12.46 -0.16
CA ASN A 139 13.14 -13.89 0.06
C ASN A 139 12.27 -14.77 -0.86
N THR A 140 11.36 -14.14 -1.61
CA THR A 140 10.38 -14.82 -2.45
C THR A 140 10.39 -14.32 -3.88
N GLY A 141 9.79 -15.10 -4.78
CA GLY A 141 9.62 -14.74 -6.18
C GLY A 141 10.96 -14.52 -6.91
N ARG A 142 11.19 -13.28 -7.35
CA ARG A 142 12.35 -12.90 -8.19
C ARG A 142 13.64 -12.66 -7.40
N CYS A 143 13.58 -12.70 -6.06
CA CYS A 143 14.71 -12.55 -5.14
C CYS A 143 15.62 -11.36 -5.47
N VAL A 144 15.06 -10.15 -5.42
CA VAL A 144 15.78 -8.92 -5.72
C VAL A 144 16.41 -8.34 -4.46
N GLU A 145 17.61 -7.79 -4.61
CA GLU A 145 18.25 -6.92 -3.63
C GLU A 145 18.20 -5.47 -4.12
N GLY A 146 17.93 -4.53 -3.20
CA GLY A 146 18.03 -3.11 -3.50
C GLY A 146 18.53 -2.31 -2.30
N LYS A 147 19.01 -1.10 -2.59
CA LYS A 147 19.61 -0.19 -1.61
C LYS A 147 19.23 1.25 -1.88
N TRP A 148 18.97 1.99 -0.80
CA TRP A 148 18.86 3.44 -0.78
C TRP A 148 20.00 4.05 0.05
N ASN A 149 20.53 5.16 -0.44
CA ASN A 149 21.47 5.98 0.33
C ASN A 149 20.75 6.78 1.41
N ALA A 150 21.48 7.25 2.41
CA ALA A 150 20.90 7.91 3.59
C ALA A 150 20.00 9.11 3.26
N ASP A 151 20.37 9.90 2.25
CA ASP A 151 19.63 11.08 1.83
C ASP A 151 18.20 10.76 1.33
N ALA A 152 17.99 9.53 0.84
CA ALA A 152 16.70 9.09 0.28
C ALA A 152 15.76 8.49 1.35
N VAL A 153 16.32 7.90 2.42
CA VAL A 153 15.57 7.06 3.36
C VAL A 153 14.51 7.86 4.13
N ALA A 154 14.80 9.09 4.54
CA ALA A 154 13.85 9.93 5.27
C ALA A 154 12.59 10.23 4.44
N GLY A 155 12.76 10.57 3.16
CA GLY A 155 11.64 10.82 2.24
C GLY A 155 10.84 9.56 1.95
N LEU A 156 11.53 8.43 1.73
CA LEU A 156 10.90 7.14 1.54
C LEU A 156 10.04 6.73 2.75
N LEU A 157 10.57 6.86 3.96
CA LEU A 157 9.87 6.56 5.22
C LEU A 157 8.58 7.38 5.36
N GLN A 158 8.66 8.69 5.11
CA GLN A 158 7.49 9.57 5.18
C GLN A 158 6.42 9.20 4.13
N ALA A 159 6.86 8.86 2.92
CA ALA A 159 5.96 8.46 1.85
C ALA A 159 5.29 7.11 2.13
N ALA A 160 6.03 6.14 2.68
CA ALA A 160 5.54 4.82 3.09
C ALA A 160 4.45 4.93 4.16
N ALA A 161 4.65 5.78 5.17
CA ALA A 161 3.68 6.02 6.25
C ALA A 161 2.33 6.59 5.77
N THR A 162 2.30 7.19 4.56
CA THR A 162 1.10 7.85 4.01
C THR A 162 0.60 7.19 2.72
N LEU A 163 1.22 6.08 2.27
CA LEU A 163 0.90 5.43 0.99
C LEU A 163 -0.48 4.78 1.01
N LYS A 164 -0.77 4.04 2.09
CA LYS A 164 -2.07 3.45 2.41
C LYS A 164 -2.54 4.08 3.71
N VAL A 165 -3.25 5.19 3.64
CA VAL A 165 -3.98 5.67 4.82
C VAL A 165 -5.14 4.69 5.01
N PHE A 166 -4.97 3.78 5.97
CA PHE A 166 -6.00 2.83 6.43
C PHE A 166 -7.12 3.56 7.17
#